data_AF-A0A0C9YA55-F1
#
_entry.id   AF-A0A0C9YA55-F1
#
_cell.length_a   1.000
_cell.length_b   1.000
_cell.length_c   1.000
_cell.angle_alpha   90.00
_cell.angle_beta   90.00
_cell.angle_gamma   90.00
#
_symmetry.space_group_name_H-M   'P 1'
#
loop_
_entity.id
_entity.type
_entity.pdbx_description
1 polymer ?
#
loop_
_entity_poly.entity_id
_entity_poly.type
_entity_poly.pdbx_seq_one_letter_code
_entity_poly.pdbx_strand_id
1 'polypeptide(L)' 'LSWGATLYDFYSIKPMPKNPYAIMYLSGSTIAAAPREIGEVEYAEDELEWADKEDDPYEIPVGDTGELVECYEIR' A
#
# COMPACT_ATOMS: atom_id res chain seq x y z
N LEU A 1 0.23 13.57 1.81
CA LEU A 1 0.65 12.19 2.10
C LEU A 1 -0.03 11.72 3.37
N SER A 2 -1.11 10.95 3.25
CA SER A 2 -1.70 10.30 4.42
C SER A 2 -0.77 9.18 4.85
N TRP A 3 -0.35 9.16 6.12
CA TRP A 3 0.44 8.06 6.68
C TRP A 3 -0.25 6.70 6.53
N GLY A 4 -1.58 6.69 6.35
CA GLY A 4 -2.36 5.49 6.04
C GLY A 4 -1.91 4.81 4.76
N ALA A 5 -1.66 5.56 3.69
CA ALA A 5 -1.36 5.04 2.34
C ALA A 5 0.04 4.44 2.16
N THR A 6 0.93 4.54 3.17
CA THR A 6 2.35 4.16 3.00
C THR A 6 2.92 3.26 4.08
N LEU A 7 2.32 3.15 5.26
CA LEU A 7 2.85 2.35 6.37
C LEU A 7 1.87 1.32 6.93
N TYR A 8 0.57 1.59 6.82
CA TYR A 8 -0.47 0.74 7.39
C TYR A 8 -1.30 -0.01 6.35
N ASP A 9 -1.14 0.30 5.06
CA ASP A 9 -1.90 -0.30 3.95
C ASP A 9 -1.24 -1.55 3.33
N PHE A 10 -0.48 -2.30 4.13
CA PHE A 10 0.16 -3.53 3.69
C PHE A 10 -0.44 -4.75 4.38
N TYR A 11 -0.88 -5.70 3.58
CA TYR A 11 -1.44 -6.96 4.06
C TYR A 11 -0.39 -8.05 3.99
N SER A 12 -0.33 -8.89 5.03
CA SER A 12 0.51 -10.09 5.01
C SER A 12 -0.21 -11.22 4.29
N ILE A 13 0.38 -11.74 3.23
CA ILE A 13 -0.11 -12.89 2.47
C ILE A 13 0.83 -14.08 2.65
N LYS A 14 0.24 -15.28 2.68
CA LYS A 14 0.96 -16.56 2.73
C LYS A 14 0.80 -17.28 1.40
N PRO A 15 1.66 -16.99 0.40
CA PRO A 15 1.54 -17.60 -0.93
C PRO A 15 1.76 -19.11 -0.91
N MET A 16 2.41 -19.64 0.12
CA MET A 16 2.67 -21.07 0.30
C MET A 16 2.02 -21.57 1.60
N PRO A 17 0.76 -22.04 1.58
CA PRO A 17 0.04 -22.45 2.79
C PRO A 17 0.76 -23.50 3.64
N LYS A 18 1.57 -24.35 3.00
CA LYS A 18 2.36 -25.41 3.66
C LYS A 18 3.68 -24.92 4.25
N ASN A 19 4.17 -23.74 3.86
CA ASN A 19 5.39 -23.14 4.41
C ASN A 19 5.00 -21.91 5.24
N PRO A 20 4.88 -22.03 6.57
CA PRO A 20 4.43 -20.94 7.42
C PRO A 20 5.40 -19.75 7.46
N TYR A 21 6.63 -19.92 6.98
CA TYR A 21 7.66 -18.88 6.93
C TYR A 21 7.67 -18.09 5.62
N ALA A 22 6.93 -18.52 4.60
CA ALA A 22 6.77 -17.77 3.37
C ALA A 22 5.69 -16.69 3.58
N ILE A 23 6.13 -15.49 3.94
CA ILE A 23 5.27 -14.31 4.15
C ILE A 23 5.69 -13.24 3.16
N MET A 24 4.71 -12.67 2.45
CA MET A 24 4.89 -11.49 1.63
C MET A 24 4.00 -10.37 2.16
N TYR A 25 4.42 -9.13 1.96
CA TYR A 25 3.66 -7.93 2.28
C TYR A 25 3.38 -7.18 0.98
N LEU A 26 2.11 -6.94 0.68
CA LEU A 26 1.66 -6.25 -0.54
C LEU A 26 0.57 -5.24 -0.18
N SER A 27 0.38 -4.22 -1.02
CA SER A 27 -0.72 -3.26 -0.88
C SER A 27 -2.07 -3.90 -1.21
N GLY A 28 -3.16 -3.31 -0.71
CA GLY A 28 -4.54 -3.71 -1.04
C GLY A 28 -4.77 -3.68 -2.54
N SER A 29 -4.42 -2.58 -3.21
CA SER A 29 -4.40 -2.43 -4.67
C SER A 29 -3.66 -3.56 -5.42
N THR A 30 -2.48 -3.98 -4.96
CA THR A 30 -1.72 -5.07 -5.61
C THR A 30 -2.42 -6.42 -5.43
N ILE A 31 -2.97 -6.67 -4.24
CA ILE A 31 -3.67 -7.92 -3.94
C ILE A 31 -4.97 -8.00 -4.73
N ALA A 32 -5.72 -6.90 -4.83
CA ALA A 32 -6.99 -6.79 -5.55
C ALA A 32 -6.88 -7.12 -7.05
N ALA A 33 -5.69 -6.98 -7.65
CA ALA A 33 -5.47 -7.36 -9.05
C ALA A 33 -5.67 -8.87 -9.31
N ALA A 34 -5.23 -9.73 -8.39
CA ALA A 34 -5.33 -11.19 -8.54
C ALA A 34 -6.77 -11.74 -8.55
N PRO A 35 -7.66 -11.43 -7.57
CA PRO A 35 -9.06 -11.87 -7.60
C PRO A 35 -9.81 -11.32 -8.82
N ARG A 36 -9.49 -10.10 -9.27
CA ARG A 36 -10.05 -9.51 -10.50
C ARG A 36 -9.65 -10.28 -11.75
N GLU A 37 -8.40 -10.76 -11.82
CA GLU A 37 -7.91 -11.57 -12.93
C GLU A 37 -8.62 -12.94 -13.02
N ILE A 38 -8.82 -13.60 -11.87
CA ILE A 38 -9.46 -14.93 -11.83
C ILE A 38 -10.99 -14.89 -11.77
N GLY A 39 -11.58 -13.71 -11.57
CA GLY A 39 -13.03 -13.48 -11.51
C GLY A 39 -13.69 -13.80 -10.17
N GLU A 40 -12.90 -13.96 -9.09
CA GLU A 40 -13.37 -14.22 -7.73
C GLU A 40 -13.45 -12.91 -6.93
N VAL A 41 -14.42 -12.05 -7.25
CA VAL A 41 -14.57 -10.69 -6.70
C VAL A 41 -15.75 -10.54 -5.73
N GLU A 42 -16.55 -11.59 -5.57
CA GLU A 42 -17.71 -11.64 -4.69
C GLU A 42 -17.34 -11.74 -3.20
N TYR A 43 -16.08 -12.02 -2.91
CA TYR A 43 -15.56 -12.10 -1.55
C TYR A 43 -14.77 -10.84 -1.23
N ALA A 44 -15.02 -10.28 -0.03
CA ALA A 44 -14.36 -9.05 0.45
C ALA A 44 -14.62 -7.81 -0.43
N GLU A 45 -15.87 -7.61 -0.88
CA GLU A 45 -16.30 -6.44 -1.66
C GLU A 45 -15.87 -5.10 -1.02
N ASP A 46 -15.96 -4.99 0.32
CA ASP A 46 -15.54 -3.78 1.05
C ASP A 46 -14.04 -3.48 0.89
N GLU A 47 -13.18 -4.50 0.87
CA GLU A 47 -11.73 -4.36 0.70
C GLU A 47 -11.39 -4.00 -0.75
N LEU A 48 -12.13 -4.55 -1.72
CA LEU A 48 -11.99 -4.20 -3.13
C LEU A 48 -12.44 -2.77 -3.40
N GLU A 49 -13.55 -2.33 -2.79
CA GLU A 49 -14.02 -0.94 -2.88
C GLU A 49 -13.03 0.04 -2.23
N TRP A 50 -12.39 -0.36 -1.13
CA TRP A 50 -11.32 0.44 -0.54
C TRP A 50 -10.11 0.50 -1.47
N ALA A 51 -9.65 -0.63 -2.00
CA ALA A 51 -8.52 -0.69 -2.93
C ALA A 51 -8.74 0.17 -4.18
N ASP A 52 -9.99 0.32 -4.66
CA ASP A 52 -10.33 1.21 -5.79
C ASP A 52 -10.25 2.70 -5.48
N LYS A 53 -10.26 3.06 -4.19
CA LYS A 53 -10.13 4.43 -3.71
C LYS A 53 -8.71 4.75 -3.25
N GLU A 54 -7.80 3.77 -3.26
CA GLU A 54 -6.37 4.01 -3.01
C GLU A 54 -5.78 4.85 -4.15
N ASP A 55 -4.97 5.84 -3.79
CA ASP A 55 -4.16 6.56 -4.78
C ASP A 55 -3.08 5.62 -5.32
N ASP A 56 -2.81 5.68 -6.62
CA ASP A 56 -1.70 4.93 -7.21
C ASP A 56 -0.37 5.31 -6.51
N PRO A 57 0.51 4.33 -6.26
CA PRO A 57 1.80 4.62 -5.67
C PRO A 57 2.58 5.57 -6.58
N TYR A 58 3.07 6.67 -6.02
CA TYR A 58 3.93 7.62 -6.70
C TYR A 58 5.24 7.81 -5.95
N GLU A 59 6.28 8.19 -6.69
CA GLU A 59 7.58 8.48 -6.11
C GLU A 59 7.51 9.79 -5.31
N ILE A 60 7.92 9.72 -4.04
CA ILE A 60 8.08 10.92 -3.22
C ILE A 60 9.54 11.35 -3.35
N PRO A 61 9.83 12.49 -4.01
CA PRO A 61 11.20 12.96 -4.12
C PRO A 61 11.76 13.26 -2.73
N VAL A 62 13.02 12.87 -2.51
CA VAL A 62 13.72 13.17 -1.26
C VAL A 62 13.89 14.69 -1.19
N GLY A 63 13.26 15.33 -0.20
CA GLY A 63 13.49 16.75 0.07
C GLY A 63 14.88 16.98 0.63
N ASP A 64 15.52 18.11 0.29
CA ASP A 64 16.75 18.52 0.95
C ASP A 64 16.42 18.92 2.40
N THR A 65 16.87 18.10 3.34
CA THR A 65 16.66 18.33 4.78
C THR A 65 17.24 19.69 5.22
N GLY A 66 18.32 20.16 4.60
CA GLY A 66 18.92 21.46 4.88
C GLY A 66 17.98 22.61 4.51
N GLU A 67 17.39 22.57 3.32
CA GLU A 67 16.42 23.59 2.87
C GLU A 67 15.17 23.61 3.77
N LEU A 68 14.70 22.44 4.22
CA LEU A 68 13.56 22.33 5.12
C LEU A 68 13.84 22.95 6.50
N VAL A 69 15.07 22.79 7.01
CA VAL A 69 15.50 23.41 8.27
C VAL A 69 15.60 24.93 8.11
N GLU A 70 16.23 25.42 7.04
CA GLU A 70 16.31 26.87 6.78
C GLU A 70 14.93 27.52 6.67
N CYS A 71 13.99 26.90 5.93
CA CYS A 71 12.62 27.40 5.82
C CYS A 71 11.89 27.43 7.17
N TYR A 72 12.19 26.49 8.07
CA TYR A 72 11.62 26.46 9.42
C TYR A 72 12.22 27.52 10.33
N GLU A 73 13.53 27.76 10.26
CA GLU A 73 14.23 28.75 11.09
C GLU A 73 13.95 30.21 10.67
N ILE A 74 13.57 30.44 9.41
CA ILE A 74 13.21 31.77 8.88
C ILE A 74 11.76 32.15 9.25
N ARG A 75 10.94 31.23 9.77
CA ARG A 75 9.55 31.46 10.18
C ARG A 75 9.44 32.13 11.56
#